data_AF-A0A6V7I9K5-F1
#
_entry.id   AF-A0A6V7I9K5-F1
#
_cell.length_a   1.000
_cell.length_b   1.000
_cell.length_c   1.000
_cell.angle_alpha   90.00
_cell.angle_beta   90.00
_cell.angle_gamma   90.00
#
_symmetry.space_group_name_H-M   'P 1'
#
loop_
_entity.id
_entity.type
_entity.pdbx_description
1 polymer ?
#
loop_
_entity_poly.entity_id
_entity_poly.type
_entity_poly.pdbx_seq_one_letter_code
_entity_poly.pdbx_strand_id
1 'polypeptide(L)'
;ATVLVVYHATGIYPGFQATVHVGNVRQTCVIEGIMDLKEGGLQTNQTASVLFRFVSHPEYLHVGMRLLFREGRTKGIGKITQVFPLIGSDNNHQ
;
A
#
# COMPACT_ATOMS: atom_id res chain seq x y z
N ALA A 1 5.88 -2.53 -2.52
CA ALA A 1 5.70 -1.75 -3.76
C ALA A 1 6.39 -0.40 -3.63
N THR A 2 6.96 0.16 -4.69
CA THR A 2 7.56 1.50 -4.64
C THR A 2 6.53 2.53 -5.04
N VAL A 3 6.31 3.54 -4.18
CA VAL A 3 5.26 4.54 -4.35
C VAL A 3 5.79 5.95 -4.19
N LEU A 4 5.29 6.86 -5.02
CA LEU A 4 5.41 8.32 -4.91
C LEU A 4 4.09 8.88 -4.39
N VAL A 5 4.15 9.64 -3.30
CA VAL A 5 3.00 10.42 -2.81
C VAL A 5 2.90 11.70 -3.63
N VAL A 6 1.85 11.81 -4.44
CA VAL A 6 1.59 13.01 -5.25
C VAL A 6 0.99 14.11 -4.38
N TYR A 7 0.11 13.75 -3.45
CA TYR A 7 -0.50 14.68 -2.51
C TYR A 7 -1.01 13.93 -1.27
N HIS A 8 -0.70 14.47 -0.08
CA HIS A 8 -1.34 14.14 1.19
C HIS A 8 -1.25 15.37 2.12
N ALA A 9 -2.27 15.59 2.96
CA ALA A 9 -2.34 16.77 3.82
C ALA A 9 -1.44 16.67 5.06
N THR A 10 -1.20 15.46 5.57
CA THR A 10 -0.37 15.18 6.76
C THR A 10 0.74 14.18 6.42
N GLY A 11 1.37 13.53 7.40
CA GLY A 11 2.22 12.36 7.15
C GLY A 11 1.41 11.09 6.96
N ILE A 12 1.82 10.20 6.05
CA ILE A 12 1.27 8.84 5.94
C ILE A 12 2.10 7.91 6.83
N TYR A 13 1.43 7.08 7.62
CA TYR A 13 2.02 6.14 8.57
C TYR A 13 1.47 4.72 8.35
N PRO A 14 2.14 3.68 8.87
CA PRO A 14 1.55 2.34 8.97
C PRO A 14 0.17 2.37 9.64
N GLY A 15 -0.74 1.53 9.17
CA GLY A 15 -2.16 1.53 9.53
C GLY A 15 -3.04 2.41 8.63
N PHE A 16 -2.45 3.27 7.80
CA PHE A 16 -3.21 4.09 6.85
C PHE A 16 -3.96 3.21 5.85
N GLN A 17 -5.26 3.46 5.71
CA GLN A 17 -6.12 2.76 4.75
C GLN A 17 -6.31 3.60 3.51
N ALA A 18 -6.30 2.96 2.35
CA ALA A 18 -6.55 3.60 1.08
C ALA A 18 -7.14 2.61 0.08
N THR A 19 -7.93 3.12 -0.86
CA THR A 19 -8.36 2.34 -2.02
C THR A 19 -7.21 2.22 -3.00
N VAL A 20 -6.80 0.99 -3.31
CA VAL A 20 -5.73 0.67 -4.25
C VAL A 20 -6.34 0.19 -5.57
N HIS A 21 -5.86 0.77 -6.67
CA HIS A 21 -6.17 0.41 -8.04
C HIS A 21 -4.94 -0.18 -8.71
N VAL A 22 -5.01 -1.44 -9.16
CA VAL A 22 -3.93 -2.14 -9.89
C VAL A 22 -4.54 -2.91 -11.06
N GLY A 23 -4.42 -2.36 -12.28
CA GLY A 23 -5.14 -2.92 -13.43
C GLY A 23 -6.66 -2.89 -13.21
N ASN A 24 -7.29 -4.06 -13.20
CA ASN A 24 -8.73 -4.22 -12.94
C ASN A 24 -9.07 -4.35 -11.45
N VAL A 25 -8.08 -4.54 -10.57
CA VAL A 25 -8.27 -4.64 -9.13
C VAL A 25 -8.59 -3.26 -8.55
N ARG A 26 -9.64 -3.19 -7.71
CA ARG A 26 -10.04 -2.00 -6.96
C ARG A 26 -10.48 -2.40 -5.56
N GLN A 27 -9.60 -2.23 -4.58
CA GLN A 27 -9.88 -2.74 -3.24
C GLN A 27 -9.22 -1.88 -2.16
N THR A 28 -9.83 -1.83 -0.99
CA THR A 28 -9.22 -1.22 0.20
C THR A 28 -8.01 -2.02 0.65
N CYS A 29 -6.91 -1.32 0.89
CA CYS A 29 -5.68 -1.85 1.48
C CYS A 29 -5.32 -1.09 2.75
N VAL A 30 -4.61 -1.77 3.63
CA VAL A 30 -3.89 -1.17 4.75
C VAL A 30 -2.41 -1.09 4.39
N ILE A 31 -1.76 0.03 4.69
CA ILE A 31 -0.30 0.13 4.69
C ILE A 31 0.22 -0.54 5.96
N GLU A 32 0.84 -1.71 5.82
CA GLU A 32 1.41 -2.46 6.95
C GLU A 32 2.81 -1.96 7.34
N GLY A 33 3.55 -1.42 6.37
CA GLY A 33 4.91 -0.97 6.61
C GLY A 33 5.37 0.03 5.55
N ILE A 34 6.23 0.95 5.99
CA ILE A 34 6.89 1.93 5.13
C ILE A 34 8.39 1.84 5.45
N MET A 35 9.20 1.50 4.46
CA MET A 35 10.65 1.41 4.64
C MET A 35 11.24 2.82 4.74
N ASP A 36 12.25 2.97 5.60
CA ASP A 36 12.94 4.24 5.88
C ASP A 36 12.00 5.38 6.32
N LEU A 37 10.95 5.04 7.08
CA LEU A 37 10.01 6.01 7.61
C LEU A 37 10.69 7.01 8.55
N LYS A 38 10.53 8.30 8.26
CA LYS A 38 11.01 9.40 9.10
C LYS A 38 9.97 9.78 10.14
N GLU A 39 10.36 10.57 11.14
CA GLU A 39 9.48 11.05 12.22
C GLU A 39 8.21 11.75 11.71
N GLY A 40 8.31 12.49 10.59
CA GLY A 40 7.17 13.13 9.95
C GLY A 40 6.28 12.18 9.12
N GLY A 41 6.56 10.90 9.04
CA GLY A 41 5.87 9.97 8.15
C GLY A 41 6.26 10.15 6.68
N LEU A 42 5.55 9.48 5.78
CA LEU A 42 5.73 9.61 4.33
C LEU A 42 4.98 10.84 3.81
N GLN A 43 5.72 11.81 3.27
CA GLN A 43 5.22 13.14 2.91
C GLN A 43 4.97 13.30 1.40
N THR A 44 4.31 14.39 1.03
CA THR A 44 4.10 14.77 -0.37
C THR A 44 5.43 14.89 -1.13
N ASN A 45 5.44 14.45 -2.39
CA ASN A 45 6.59 14.35 -3.29
C ASN A 45 7.73 13.43 -2.81
N GLN A 46 7.47 12.56 -1.82
CA GLN A 46 8.42 11.54 -1.41
C GLN A 46 8.10 10.19 -2.04
N THR A 47 9.16 9.44 -2.32
CA THR A 47 9.10 8.07 -2.79
C THR A 47 9.57 7.13 -1.68
N ALA A 48 8.85 6.03 -1.45
CA ALA A 48 9.22 5.00 -0.48
C ALA A 48 8.81 3.60 -0.94
N SER A 49 9.41 2.58 -0.32
CA SER A 49 8.93 1.21 -0.42
C SER A 49 7.86 0.98 0.65
N VAL A 50 6.68 0.58 0.21
CA VAL A 50 5.48 0.43 1.05
C VAL A 50 4.91 -0.99 0.90
N LEU A 51 4.58 -1.60 2.04
CA LEU A 51 3.90 -2.87 2.13
C LEU A 51 2.39 -2.63 2.26
N PHE A 52 1.63 -3.15 1.30
CA PHE A 52 0.17 -3.07 1.29
C PHE A 52 -0.42 -4.45 1.57
N ARG A 53 -1.49 -4.50 2.36
CA ARG A 53 -2.32 -5.69 2.57
C ARG A 53 -3.76 -5.42 2.14
N PHE A 54 -4.30 -6.27 1.27
CA PHE A 54 -5.71 -6.24 0.89
C PHE A 54 -6.60 -6.63 2.08
N VAL A 55 -7.70 -5.89 2.27
CA VAL A 55 -8.59 -6.05 3.43
C VAL A 55 -9.65 -7.12 3.21
N SER A 56 -10.31 -7.12 2.04
CA SER A 56 -11.49 -7.94 1.81
C SER A 56 -11.13 -9.33 1.33
N HIS A 57 -10.23 -9.44 0.35
CA HIS A 57 -9.80 -10.73 -0.19
C HIS A 57 -8.44 -10.61 -0.89
N PRO A 58 -7.69 -11.71 -1.01
CA PRO A 58 -6.49 -11.76 -1.85
C PRO A 58 -6.80 -11.35 -3.30
N GLU A 59 -5.81 -10.75 -3.96
CA GLU A 59 -5.87 -10.36 -5.36
C GLU A 59 -4.65 -10.89 -6.08
N TYR A 60 -4.84 -11.30 -7.34
CA TYR A 60 -3.74 -11.78 -8.17
C TYR A 60 -3.01 -10.59 -8.80
N LEU A 61 -1.77 -10.36 -8.37
CA LEU A 61 -0.92 -9.26 -8.85
C LEU A 61 0.38 -9.79 -9.44
N HIS A 62 0.96 -9.01 -10.36
CA HIS A 62 2.29 -9.26 -10.90
C HIS A 62 3.24 -8.12 -10.60
N VAL A 63 4.51 -8.47 -10.38
CA VAL A 63 5.60 -7.49 -10.35
C VAL A 63 5.60 -6.71 -11.66
N GLY A 64 5.75 -5.40 -11.57
CA GLY A 64 5.75 -4.51 -12.72
C GLY A 64 4.46 -3.73 -12.92
N MET A 65 3.34 -4.20 -12.36
CA MET A 65 2.05 -3.52 -12.49
C MET A 65 2.08 -2.12 -11.86
N ARG A 66 1.40 -1.17 -12.51
CA ARG A 66 1.20 0.16 -11.97
C ARG A 66 0.12 0.12 -10.91
N LEU A 67 0.38 0.82 -9.80
CA LEU A 67 -0.59 0.99 -8.72
C LEU A 67 -0.91 2.47 -8.54
N LEU A 68 -2.15 2.74 -8.16
CA LEU A 68 -2.62 4.05 -7.73
C LEU A 68 -3.36 3.82 -6.42
N PHE A 69 -3.01 4.53 -5.35
CA PHE A 69 -3.79 4.53 -4.12
C PHE A 69 -4.41 5.90 -3.87
N ARG A 70 -5.64 5.90 -3.35
CA ARG A 70 -6.39 7.11 -3.01
C ARG A 70 -7.14 6.95 -1.71
N GLU A 71 -7.16 8.05 -0.96
CA GLU A 71 -7.97 8.21 0.25
C GLU A 71 -8.47 9.66 0.28
N GLY A 72 -9.72 9.88 -0.10
CA GLY A 72 -10.26 11.23 -0.33
C GLY A 72 -9.45 12.02 -1.37
N ARG A 73 -8.79 13.10 -0.93
CA ARG A 73 -7.93 13.95 -1.79
C ARG A 73 -6.52 13.40 -1.96
N THR A 74 -6.11 12.46 -1.12
CA THR A 74 -4.78 11.84 -1.14
C THR A 74 -4.61 11.05 -2.43
N LYS A 75 -3.43 11.18 -3.04
CA LYS A 75 -3.07 10.45 -4.25
C LYS A 75 -1.63 9.97 -4.14
N GLY A 76 -1.43 8.68 -4.36
CA GLY A 76 -0.10 8.11 -4.58
C GLY A 76 -0.10 7.22 -5.81
N ILE A 77 1.01 7.22 -6.53
CA ILE A 77 1.23 6.36 -7.71
C ILE A 77 2.45 5.50 -7.45
N GLY A 78 2.51 4.32 -8.05
CA GLY A 78 3.65 3.45 -7.84
C GLY A 78 3.68 2.24 -8.75
N LYS A 79 4.58 1.33 -8.41
CA LYS A 79 4.81 0.08 -9.14
C LYS A 79 4.95 -1.08 -8.15
N ILE A 80 4.28 -2.18 -8.46
CA ILE A 80 4.42 -3.43 -7.70
C ILE A 80 5.84 -3.95 -7.91
N THR A 81 6.57 -4.10 -6.81
CA THR A 81 7.96 -4.59 -6.79
C THR A 81 8.06 -6.03 -6.31
N GLN A 82 7.13 -6.45 -5.46
CA GLN A 82 7.06 -7.78 -4.88
C GLN A 82 5.61 -8.09 -4.50
N VAL A 83 5.25 -9.37 -4.55
CA VAL A 83 3.95 -9.90 -4.12
C VAL A 83 4.19 -11.01 -3.10
N PHE A 84 3.30 -11.09 -2.11
CA PHE A 84 3.35 -12.11 -1.07
C PHE A 84 2.02 -12.86 -1.11
N PRO A 85 2.04 -14.21 -1.10
CA PRO A 85 0.80 -14.96 -0.94
C PRO A 85 0.19 -14.65 0.42
N LEU A 86 -1.15 -14.68 0.50
CA LEU A 86 -1.81 -14.72 1.81
C LEU A 86 -1.49 -16.08 2.42
N ILE A 87 -0.42 -16.12 3.22
CA ILE A 87 -0.16 -17.25 4.10
C ILE A 87 -1.21 -17.11 5.19
N GLY A 88 -2.19 -18.01 5.19
CA GLY A 88 -3.15 -18.07 6.30
C GLY A 88 -2.34 -18.16 7.58
N SER A 89 -2.54 -17.23 8.49
CA SER A 89 -2.14 -17.44 9.87
C SER A 89 -3.00 -18.60 10.34
N ASP A 90 -2.46 -19.82 10.29
CA ASP A 90 -2.97 -20.93 11.10
C ASP A 90 -2.79 -20.52 12.56
N ASN A 91 -3.66 -19.64 13.04
CA ASN A 91 -3.84 -19.36 14.47
C ASN A 91 -4.64 -20.50 15.10
N ASN A 92 -4.28 -21.73 14.76
CA ASN A 92 -4.68 -22.93 15.47
C ASN A 92 -3.58 -23.24 16.51
N HIS A 93 -3.46 -22.36 17.49
CA HIS A 93 -2.84 -22.72 18.76
C HIS A 93 -3.96 -22.83 19.78
N GLN A 94 -4.37 -24.10 19.97
CA GLN A 94 -4.98 -24.76 21.15
C GLN A 94 -5.86 -23.93 22.08
#